data_AF-A0A3M9MDK7-F1
#
_entry.id   AF-A0A3M9MDK7-F1
#
_cell.length_a   1.000
_cell.length_b   1.000
_cell.length_c   1.000
_cell.angle_alpha   90.00
_cell.angle_beta   90.00
_cell.angle_gamma   90.00
#
_symmetry.space_group_name_H-M   'P 1'
#
loop_
_entity.id
_entity.type
_entity.pdbx_description
1 polymer ?
#
loop_
_entity_poly.entity_id
_entity_poly.type
_entity_poly.pdbx_seq_one_letter_code
_entity_poly.pdbx_strand_id
1 'polypeptide(L)' 'MLLDWAFGERGLHRVEWQCRADNTRSIAVAGRLGMTLEGQLRQAWLNGGTFHDKHIWAILAAEHRAG' A
#
# COMPACT_ATOMS: atom_id res chain seq x y z
N MET A 1 6.58 -10.78 9.62
CA MET A 1 6.43 -9.71 8.61
C MET A 1 5.94 -8.43 9.28
N LEU A 2 6.12 -7.24 8.69
CA LEU A 2 5.66 -5.97 9.32
C LEU A 2 4.13 -5.94 9.50
N LEU A 3 3.37 -6.60 8.61
CA LEU A 3 1.91 -6.73 8.74
C LEU A 3 1.51 -7.63 9.92
N ASP A 4 2.23 -8.73 10.17
CA ASP A 4 1.98 -9.59 11.35
C ASP A 4 2.11 -8.80 12.65
N TRP A 5 3.16 -7.98 12.75
CA TRP A 5 3.37 -7.10 13.89
C TRP A 5 2.26 -6.02 13.98
N ALA A 6 1.92 -5.38 12.86
CA ALA A 6 0.91 -4.34 12.81
C ALA A 6 -0.48 -4.84 13.21
N PHE A 7 -0.89 -6.00 12.73
CA PHE A 7 -2.21 -6.57 12.99
C PHE A 7 -2.27 -7.38 14.29
N GLY A 8 -1.22 -8.13 14.60
CA GLY A 8 -1.15 -8.98 15.79
C GLY A 8 -0.79 -8.19 17.04
N GLU A 9 0.42 -7.63 17.09
CA GLU A 9 0.93 -6.98 18.30
C GLU A 9 0.35 -5.58 18.51
N ARG A 10 0.17 -4.81 17.43
CA ARG A 10 -0.34 -3.43 17.52
C ARG A 10 -1.85 -3.32 17.40
N GLY A 11 -2.55 -4.40 17.05
CA GLY A 11 -4.00 -4.44 16.92
C GLY A 11 -4.57 -3.44 15.91
N LEU A 12 -3.79 -3.05 14.90
CA LEU A 12 -4.28 -2.12 13.88
C LEU A 12 -5.41 -2.77 13.07
N HIS A 13 -6.35 -1.96 12.59
CA HIS A 13 -7.45 -2.46 11.76
C HIS A 13 -7.09 -2.49 10.27
N ARG A 14 -6.22 -1.57 9.84
CA ARG A 14 -5.90 -1.32 8.43
C ARG A 14 -4.45 -0.86 8.32
N VAL A 15 -3.76 -1.33 7.28
CA VAL A 15 -2.45 -0.82 6.87
C VAL A 15 -2.56 -0.24 5.47
N GLU A 16 -1.95 0.91 5.27
CA GLU A 16 -1.88 1.59 3.99
C GLU A 16 -0.44 1.69 3.50
N TRP A 17 -0.26 1.48 2.20
CA TRP A 17 0.99 1.67 1.48
C TRP A 17 0.76 2.67 0.37
N GLN A 18 1.63 3.68 0.28
CA GLN A 18 1.61 4.64 -0.81
C GLN A 18 2.88 4.54 -1.65
N CYS A 19 2.73 4.44 -2.97
CA CYS A 19 3.87 4.38 -3.89
C CYS A 19 3.59 5.17 -5.17
N ARG A 20 4.63 5.47 -5.94
CA ARG A 20 4.44 6.04 -7.28
C ARG A 20 3.75 5.02 -8.17
N ALA A 21 2.80 5.49 -8.99
CA ALA A 21 2.03 4.65 -9.90
C ALA A 21 2.88 3.96 -10.98
N ASP A 22 4.09 4.47 -11.25
CA ASP A 22 5.04 3.90 -12.21
C ASP A 22 6.06 2.94 -11.56
N ASN A 23 6.02 2.76 -10.23
CA ASN A 23 6.93 1.86 -9.53
C ASN A 23 6.39 0.43 -9.53
N THR A 24 6.58 -0.26 -10.65
CA THR A 24 6.11 -1.65 -10.86
C THR A 24 6.62 -2.62 -9.80
N ARG A 25 7.84 -2.44 -9.27
CA ARG A 25 8.40 -3.28 -8.21
C ARG A 25 7.62 -3.13 -6.90
N SER A 26 7.31 -1.89 -6.51
CA SER A 26 6.52 -1.63 -5.29
C SER A 26 5.09 -2.14 -5.43
N ILE A 27 4.48 -1.97 -6.61
CA ILE A 27 3.14 -2.47 -6.92
C ILE A 27 3.10 -3.99 -6.83
N ALA A 28 4.10 -4.68 -7.36
CA ALA A 28 4.19 -6.14 -7.28
C ALA A 28 4.29 -6.64 -5.82
N VAL A 29 4.98 -5.92 -4.94
CA VAL A 29 5.03 -6.24 -3.51
C VAL A 29 3.67 -6.06 -2.86
N ALA A 30 2.98 -4.93 -3.11
CA ALA A 30 1.64 -4.70 -2.58
C ALA A 30 0.65 -5.81 -2.98
N GLY A 31 0.69 -6.24 -4.25
CA GLY A 31 -0.13 -7.34 -4.73
C GLY A 31 0.20 -8.69 -4.08
N ARG A 32 1.49 -9.00 -3.87
CA ARG A 32 1.93 -10.22 -3.16
C ARG A 32 1.52 -10.24 -1.69
N LEU A 33 1.42 -9.06 -1.07
CA LEU A 33 0.95 -8.89 0.30
C LEU A 33 -0.58 -8.94 0.42
N GLY A 34 -1.30 -9.18 -0.67
CA GLY A 34 -2.76 -9.23 -0.68
C GLY A 34 -3.43 -7.85 -0.53
N MET A 35 -2.71 -6.76 -0.77
CA MET A 35 -3.27 -5.41 -0.68
C MET A 35 -4.14 -5.08 -1.90
N THR A 36 -5.18 -4.29 -1.68
CA THR A 36 -6.09 -3.77 -2.70
C THR A 36 -5.70 -2.34 -3.10
N LEU A 37 -5.70 -2.05 -4.40
CA LEU A 37 -5.55 -0.68 -4.90
C LEU A 37 -6.87 0.07 -4.72
N GLU A 38 -6.88 1.06 -3.83
CA GLU A 38 -8.07 1.84 -3.52
C GLU A 38 -8.12 3.18 -4.24
N GLY A 39 -6.98 3.66 -4.76
CA GLY A 39 -6.98 4.91 -5.49
C GLY A 39 -5.68 5.25 -6.18
N GLN A 40 -5.80 6.11 -7.20
CA GLN A 40 -4.70 6.79 -7.85
C GLN A 40 -4.90 8.30 -7.71
N LEU A 41 -4.02 8.94 -6.95
CA LEU A 41 -3.97 10.38 -6.84
C LEU A 41 -3.09 10.93 -7.96
N ARG A 42 -3.71 11.61 -8.93
CA ARG A 42 -3.01 12.17 -10.09
C ARG A 42 -2.12 13.34 -9.66
N GLN A 43 -0.87 13.34 -10.12
CA GLN A 43 0.09 14.43 -9.89
C GLN A 43 0.25 14.85 -8.41
N ALA A 44 0.10 13.91 -7.48
CA ALA A 44 0.05 14.20 -6.05
C ALA A 44 1.42 14.19 -5.34
N TRP A 45 2.49 13.79 -6.04
CA TRP A 45 3.83 13.70 -5.45
C TRP A 45 4.86 14.44 -6.32
N LEU A 46 5.35 15.58 -5.83
CA LEU A 46 6.50 16.27 -6.43
C LEU A 46 7.80 15.54 -6.05
N ASN A 47 8.49 14.97 -7.04
CA ASN A 47 9.80 14.36 -6.86
C ASN A 47 10.69 14.67 -8.07
N GLY A 48 11.88 15.21 -7.82
CA GLY A 48 12.82 15.59 -8.88
C GLY A 48 12.27 16.66 -9.85
N GLY A 49 11.42 17.57 -9.37
CA GLY A 49 10.82 18.63 -10.20
C GLY A 49 9.65 18.16 -11.09
N THR A 50 9.28 16.89 -11.05
CA THR A 50 8.13 16.35 -11.78
C THR A 50 7.07 15.90 -10.79
N PHE A 51 5.81 16.17 -11.10
CA PHE A 51 4.67 15.61 -10.37
C PHE A 51 4.36 14.21 -10.86
N HIS A 52 4.22 13.28 -9.94
CA HIS A 52 3.95 11.87 -10.21
C HIS A 52 2.61 11.45 -9.63
N ASP A 53 1.98 10.52 -10.32
CA ASP A 53 0.79 9.84 -9.83
C ASP A 53 1.17 8.92 -8.67
N LYS A 54 0.25 8.80 -7.72
CA LYS A 54 0.46 8.06 -6.48
C LYS A 54 -0.63 7.03 -6.30
N HIS A 55 -0.26 5.78 -6.14
CA HIS A 55 -1.19 4.73 -5.76
C HIS A 55 -1.34 4.67 -4.26
N ILE A 56 -2.57 4.40 -3.82
CA ILE A 56 -2.94 4.12 -2.44
C ILE A 56 -3.38 2.66 -2.39
N TRP A 57 -2.58 1.83 -1.74
CA TRP A 57 -2.85 0.42 -1.52
C TRP A 57 -3.19 0.19 -0.06
N ALA A 58 -4.10 -0.72 0.22
CA ALA A 58 -4.46 -1.04 1.59
C ALA A 58 -4.82 -2.50 1.79
N ILE A 59 -4.71 -2.95 3.04
CA ILE A 59 -5.21 -4.24 3.48
C ILE A 59 -5.79 -4.10 4.88
N LEU A 60 -6.92 -4.76 5.12
CA LEU A 60 -7.58 -4.86 6.40
C LEU A 60 -7.04 -6.06 7.19
N ALA A 61 -7.08 -5.95 8.52
CA ALA A 61 -6.67 -7.05 9.41
C ALA A 61 -7.46 -8.35 9.15
N ALA A 62 -8.72 -8.24 8.71
CA ALA A 62 -9.53 -9.40 8.36
C ALA A 62 -9.04 -10.12 7.10
N GLU A 63 -8.62 -9.36 6.08
CA GLU A 63 -8.11 -9.90 4.81
C GLU A 63 -6.76 -10.58 5.03
N HIS A 64 -5.89 -9.97 5.84
CA HIS A 64 -4.59 -10.54 6.20
C HIS A 64 -4.71 -11.86 6.99
N ARG A 65 -5.75 -12.04 7.81
CA ARG A 65 -5.98 -13.28 8.56
C ARG A 65 -6.63 -14.40 7.72
N ALA A 66 -7.22 -14.04 6.58
CA ALA A 66 -7.90 -14.99 5.71
C ALA A 66 -6.97 -15.60 4.65
N GLY A 67 -5.80 -14.99 4.41
CA GLY A 67 -4.70 -15.53 3.59
C GLY A 67 -3.70 -16.33 4.42
#